data_AF-A0A819QUB7-F1
#
_entry.id   AF-A0A819QUB7-F1
#
_cell.length_a   1.000
_cell.length_b   1.000
_cell.length_c   1.000
_cell.angle_alpha   90.00
_cell.angle_beta   90.00
_cell.angle_gamma   90.00
#
_symmetry.space_group_name_H-M   'P 1'
#
loop_
_entity.id
_entity.type
_entity.pdbx_description
1 polymer ?
#
loop_
_entity_poly.entity_id
_entity_poly.type
_entity_poly.pdbx_seq_one_letter_code
_entity_poly.pdbx_strand_id
1 'polypeptide(L)'
;MDIAIRDFCATIKDDDCVLIYFSGHGMEDKGKNYLLPIEHIHNPEFDCINLEELLKQLNNCRDNLLNIVILDACRADKENNTWKTKATIAENDHDPKPAFGKALSGHVRLPKKSQFVLIYSADPGTVSFADGPHTNGNSYFTHSLLNHISTPNTKIEDMMKEVSREIKFKSRHRQRPWINLCLHEDFYFQKGTLNENL
;
A
#
# COMPACT_ATOMS: atom_id res chain seq x y z
N MET A 1 -6.81 5.01 -14.45
CA MET A 1 -5.51 4.70 -13.80
C MET A 1 -4.53 4.02 -14.75
N ASP A 2 -4.97 3.19 -15.70
CA ASP A 2 -4.08 2.45 -16.62
C ASP A 2 -3.13 3.31 -17.44
N ILE A 3 -3.60 4.46 -17.95
CA ILE A 3 -2.75 5.41 -18.69
C ILE A 3 -1.59 5.88 -17.82
N ALA A 4 -1.85 6.25 -16.56
CA ALA A 4 -0.80 6.71 -15.66
C ALA A 4 0.23 5.60 -15.35
N ILE A 5 -0.22 4.36 -15.15
CA ILE A 5 0.68 3.20 -14.93
C ILE A 5 1.54 2.96 -16.17
N ARG A 6 0.92 2.92 -17.36
CA ARG A 6 1.63 2.70 -18.63
C ARG A 6 2.65 3.80 -18.89
N ASP A 7 2.25 5.05 -18.74
CA ASP A 7 3.10 6.21 -19.00
C ASP A 7 4.24 6.26 -17.99
N PHE A 8 3.99 5.92 -16.71
CA PHE A 8 5.04 5.75 -15.71
C PHE A 8 6.01 4.62 -16.07
N CYS A 9 5.50 3.44 -16.46
CA CYS A 9 6.31 2.32 -16.94
C CYS A 9 7.23 2.72 -18.11
N ALA A 10 6.77 3.60 -19.01
CA ALA A 10 7.59 4.10 -20.11
C ALA A 10 8.79 4.94 -19.65
N THR A 11 8.75 5.52 -18.43
CA THR A 11 9.87 6.30 -17.86
C THR A 11 10.94 5.44 -17.18
N ILE A 12 10.62 4.20 -16.85
CA ILE A 12 11.49 3.28 -16.10
C ILE A 12 12.63 2.77 -17.00
N LYS A 13 13.83 2.69 -16.42
CA LYS A 13 15.05 2.13 -17.00
C LYS A 13 15.49 0.87 -16.24
N ASP A 14 16.43 0.13 -16.81
CA ASP A 14 17.01 -1.01 -16.11
C ASP A 14 17.68 -0.55 -14.81
N ASP A 15 17.67 -1.43 -13.80
CA ASP A 15 18.25 -1.21 -12.46
C ASP A 15 17.57 -0.08 -11.63
N ASP A 16 16.47 0.50 -12.10
CA ASP A 16 15.72 1.52 -11.33
C ASP A 16 15.09 0.95 -10.05
N CYS A 17 14.98 1.81 -9.04
CA CYS A 17 14.08 1.62 -7.91
C CYS A 17 12.75 2.31 -8.21
N VAL A 18 11.68 1.53 -8.24
CA VAL A 18 10.34 1.95 -8.63
C VAL A 18 9.46 1.98 -7.40
N LEU A 19 8.87 3.13 -7.09
CA LEU A 19 7.92 3.28 -6.00
C LEU A 19 6.52 3.56 -6.54
N ILE A 20 5.57 2.68 -6.20
CA ILE A 20 4.13 2.92 -6.35
C ILE A 20 3.54 3.09 -4.97
N TYR A 21 2.86 4.21 -4.75
CA TYR A 21 2.07 4.44 -3.55
C TYR A 21 0.61 4.65 -3.96
N PHE A 22 -0.30 3.86 -3.37
CA PHE A 22 -1.73 3.98 -3.57
C PHE A 22 -2.43 4.17 -2.22
N SER A 23 -3.25 5.21 -2.11
CA SER A 23 -4.15 5.44 -0.99
C SER A 23 -5.57 5.55 -1.51
N GLY A 24 -6.49 4.79 -0.92
CA GLY A 24 -7.87 4.76 -1.37
C GLY A 24 -8.58 3.45 -1.05
N HIS A 25 -9.55 3.10 -1.89
CA HIS A 25 -10.35 1.89 -1.70
C HIS A 25 -9.71 0.69 -2.41
N GLY A 26 -9.74 -0.46 -1.73
CA GLY A 26 -9.32 -1.75 -2.24
C GLY A 26 -10.48 -2.74 -2.20
N MET A 27 -10.46 -3.72 -3.10
CA MET A 27 -11.47 -4.78 -3.14
C MET A 27 -10.88 -6.15 -3.49
N GLU A 28 -11.38 -7.24 -2.89
CA GLU A 28 -11.22 -8.59 -3.42
C GLU A 28 -12.52 -9.11 -4.03
N ASP A 29 -12.45 -9.45 -5.32
CA ASP A 29 -13.48 -10.21 -6.01
C ASP A 29 -12.92 -11.52 -6.54
N LYS A 30 -13.55 -12.64 -6.18
CA LYS A 30 -13.17 -14.00 -6.59
C LYS A 30 -11.68 -14.32 -6.36
N GLY A 31 -11.13 -13.91 -5.22
CA GLY A 31 -9.73 -14.14 -4.87
C GLY A 31 -8.71 -13.26 -5.60
N LYS A 32 -9.16 -12.27 -6.37
CA LYS A 32 -8.32 -11.27 -7.04
C LYS A 32 -8.42 -9.94 -6.32
N ASN A 33 -7.29 -9.27 -6.14
CA ASN A 33 -7.19 -8.00 -5.45
C ASN A 33 -7.29 -6.84 -6.45
N TYR A 34 -8.06 -5.80 -6.14
CA TYR A 34 -8.33 -4.65 -7.00
C TYR A 34 -8.11 -3.34 -6.25
N LEU A 35 -7.49 -2.37 -6.93
CA LEU A 35 -7.42 -0.98 -6.51
C LEU A 35 -8.52 -0.22 -7.24
N LEU A 36 -9.38 0.45 -6.49
CA LEU A 36 -10.59 1.08 -7.04
C LEU A 36 -10.27 2.49 -7.50
N PRO A 37 -10.79 2.91 -8.67
CA PRO A 37 -10.79 4.31 -9.04
C PRO A 37 -11.86 5.08 -8.26
N ILE A 38 -11.90 6.39 -8.50
CA ILE A 38 -12.96 7.27 -7.99
C ILE A 38 -14.25 7.13 -8.82
N GLU A 39 -14.15 6.67 -10.07
CA GLU A 39 -15.29 6.53 -10.98
C GLU A 39 -16.25 5.40 -10.57
N HIS A 40 -17.42 5.37 -11.21
CA HIS A 40 -18.42 4.34 -10.97
C HIS A 40 -17.96 2.97 -11.50
N ILE A 41 -17.98 1.96 -10.64
CA ILE A 41 -17.55 0.59 -10.94
C ILE A 41 -18.77 -0.23 -11.35
N HIS A 42 -18.80 -0.71 -12.59
CA HIS A 42 -19.81 -1.65 -13.11
C HIS A 42 -19.27 -3.08 -13.11
N ASN A 43 -18.02 -3.25 -13.52
CA ASN A 43 -17.31 -4.52 -13.51
C ASN A 43 -15.86 -4.31 -13.06
N PRO A 44 -15.46 -4.82 -11.89
CA PRO A 44 -14.10 -4.65 -11.36
C PRO A 44 -12.99 -5.14 -12.28
N GLU A 45 -13.24 -6.15 -13.13
CA GLU A 45 -12.23 -6.67 -14.06
C GLU A 45 -11.83 -5.66 -15.15
N PHE A 46 -12.71 -4.71 -15.46
CA PHE A 46 -12.49 -3.69 -16.50
C PHE A 46 -12.33 -2.29 -15.92
N ASP A 47 -12.98 -2.01 -14.78
CA ASP A 47 -13.05 -0.69 -14.19
C ASP A 47 -12.03 -0.48 -13.06
N CYS A 48 -11.33 -1.52 -12.60
CA CYS A 48 -10.37 -1.43 -11.50
C CYS A 48 -9.00 -1.98 -11.88
N ILE A 49 -7.97 -1.56 -11.15
CA ILE A 49 -6.61 -2.10 -11.34
C ILE A 49 -6.48 -3.40 -10.57
N ASN A 50 -6.34 -4.52 -11.27
CA ASN A 50 -5.97 -5.78 -10.65
C ASN A 50 -4.52 -5.72 -10.13
N LEU A 51 -4.33 -5.98 -8.83
CA LEU A 51 -3.02 -5.89 -8.18
C LEU A 51 -2.03 -6.91 -8.72
N GLU A 52 -2.46 -8.15 -8.94
CA GLU A 52 -1.59 -9.19 -9.50
C GLU A 52 -1.10 -8.82 -10.90
N GLU A 53 -1.94 -8.19 -11.72
CA GLU A 53 -1.60 -7.71 -13.05
C GLU A 53 -0.68 -6.49 -13.00
N LEU A 54 -0.92 -5.53 -12.09
CA LEU A 54 0.01 -4.42 -11.85
C LEU A 54 1.42 -4.94 -11.51
N LEU A 55 1.54 -5.92 -10.60
CA LEU A 55 2.85 -6.47 -10.24
C LEU A 55 3.52 -7.18 -11.43
N LYS A 56 2.75 -7.89 -12.28
CA LYS A 56 3.30 -8.49 -13.51
C LYS A 56 3.77 -7.44 -14.50
N GLN A 57 3.01 -6.35 -14.68
CA GLN A 57 3.40 -5.25 -15.55
C GLN A 57 4.71 -4.63 -15.09
N LEU A 58 4.83 -4.34 -13.78
CA LEU A 58 6.08 -3.83 -13.18
C LEU A 58 7.25 -4.80 -13.37
N ASN A 59 7.04 -6.10 -13.11
CA ASN A 59 8.05 -7.14 -13.32
C ASN A 59 8.55 -7.21 -14.76
N ASN A 60 7.68 -6.93 -15.74
CA ASN A 60 8.01 -7.04 -17.16
C ASN A 60 8.45 -5.70 -17.78
N CYS A 61 8.45 -4.61 -17.00
CA CYS A 61 8.73 -3.28 -17.51
C CYS A 61 10.18 -3.13 -17.98
N ARG A 62 11.14 -3.57 -17.15
CA ARG A 62 12.58 -3.52 -17.38
C ARG A 62 13.29 -4.67 -16.66
N ASP A 63 14.61 -4.73 -16.77
CA ASP A 63 15.44 -5.72 -16.08
C ASP A 63 15.93 -5.19 -14.71
N ASN A 64 16.19 -6.11 -13.79
CA ASN A 64 16.81 -5.86 -12.47
C ASN A 64 16.12 -4.84 -11.54
N LEU A 65 14.85 -4.50 -11.80
CA LEU A 65 14.13 -3.54 -10.98
C LEU A 65 14.00 -3.94 -9.51
N LEU A 66 14.03 -2.95 -8.63
CA LEU A 66 13.47 -3.01 -7.29
C LEU A 66 12.10 -2.32 -7.29
N ASN A 67 11.02 -3.10 -7.15
CA ASN A 67 9.67 -2.57 -7.09
C ASN A 67 9.16 -2.49 -5.65
N ILE A 68 8.93 -1.28 -5.16
CA ILE A 68 8.30 -1.01 -3.87
C ILE A 68 6.85 -0.57 -4.14
N VAL A 69 5.89 -1.35 -3.67
CA VAL A 69 4.46 -1.07 -3.82
C VAL A 69 3.84 -0.92 -2.44
N ILE A 70 3.28 0.25 -2.16
CA ILE A 70 2.69 0.61 -0.88
C ILE A 70 1.20 0.83 -1.05
N LEU A 71 0.39 0.07 -0.31
CA LEU A 71 -1.06 0.07 -0.36
C LEU A 71 -1.65 0.55 0.97
N ASP A 72 -2.04 1.82 1.01
CA ASP A 72 -2.80 2.43 2.09
C ASP A 72 -4.30 2.36 1.81
N ALA A 73 -4.82 1.12 1.78
CA ALA A 73 -6.20 0.80 1.47
C ALA A 73 -6.74 -0.27 2.43
N CYS A 74 -8.06 -0.33 2.60
CA CYS A 74 -8.71 -1.34 3.44
C CYS A 74 -8.42 -2.77 2.97
N ARG A 75 -8.20 -3.67 3.94
CA ARG A 75 -8.13 -5.12 3.75
C ARG A 75 -9.28 -5.88 4.42
N ALA A 76 -10.27 -5.18 4.98
CA ALA A 76 -11.43 -5.76 5.68
C ALA A 76 -12.72 -5.60 4.90
N ASP A 77 -13.57 -6.61 5.09
CA ASP A 77 -14.98 -6.59 4.75
C ASP A 77 -15.72 -5.93 5.91
N LYS A 78 -16.60 -4.99 5.59
CA LYS A 78 -17.77 -4.77 6.42
C LYS A 78 -18.96 -5.11 5.57
N GLU A 79 -19.73 -6.11 6.00
CA GLU A 79 -20.98 -6.51 5.37
C GLU A 79 -21.86 -5.29 5.09
N ASN A 80 -21.82 -4.84 3.84
CA ASN A 80 -22.96 -4.37 3.06
C ASN A 80 -22.46 -4.07 1.64
N ASN A 81 -22.60 -5.12 0.83
CA ASN A 81 -22.24 -5.20 -0.56
C ASN A 81 -23.17 -4.30 -1.41
N THR A 82 -23.04 -2.98 -1.31
CA THR A 82 -23.81 -2.03 -2.14
C THR A 82 -22.90 -1.02 -2.79
N TRP A 83 -22.62 -1.28 -4.07
CA TRP A 83 -22.01 -0.41 -5.08
C TRP A 83 -22.89 0.82 -5.43
N LYS A 84 -23.65 1.36 -4.47
CA LYS A 84 -24.44 2.57 -4.69
C LYS A 84 -23.84 3.72 -3.89
N THR A 85 -23.26 4.65 -4.64
CA THR A 85 -23.21 6.09 -4.34
C THR A 85 -24.20 6.50 -3.26
N LYS A 86 -23.68 6.85 -2.07
CA LYS A 86 -24.10 8.03 -1.30
C LYS A 86 -23.23 8.14 -0.04
N ALA A 87 -22.54 9.28 0.05
CA ALA A 87 -22.17 9.86 1.31
C ALA A 87 -23.44 10.04 2.17
N THR A 88 -23.74 9.07 3.03
CA THR A 88 -24.69 9.25 4.12
C THR A 88 -24.19 8.50 5.35
N ILE A 89 -23.47 9.26 6.19
CA ILE A 89 -23.60 9.36 7.64
C ILE A 89 -24.19 8.12 8.35
N ALA A 90 -23.37 7.49 9.20
CA ALA A 90 -23.82 6.88 10.43
C ALA A 90 -22.99 7.47 11.59
N GLU A 91 -23.71 8.10 12.49
CA GLU A 91 -23.28 8.91 13.64
C GLU A 91 -22.77 8.00 14.76
N ASN A 92 -21.49 8.14 15.12
CA ASN A 92 -20.95 7.99 16.48
C ASN A 92 -19.50 8.52 16.44
N ASP A 93 -19.29 9.68 17.05
CA ASP A 93 -18.37 10.72 16.61
C ASP A 93 -16.91 10.59 17.12
N HIS A 94 -16.43 9.37 17.40
CA HIS A 94 -15.08 9.18 17.96
C HIS A 94 -14.25 8.03 17.38
N ASP A 95 -14.80 7.22 16.48
CA ASP A 95 -14.03 6.16 15.83
C ASP A 95 -13.70 6.51 14.36
N PRO A 96 -12.43 6.33 13.95
CA PRO A 96 -12.02 6.59 12.58
C PRO A 96 -12.77 5.71 11.59
N LYS A 97 -13.29 6.32 10.51
CA LYS A 97 -14.15 5.65 9.53
C LYS A 97 -13.34 4.70 8.66
N PRO A 98 -13.72 3.42 8.53
CA PRO A 98 -13.06 2.51 7.60
C PRO A 98 -13.39 2.86 6.15
N ALA A 99 -12.44 2.63 5.24
CA ALA A 99 -12.64 2.84 3.81
C ALA A 99 -13.68 1.82 3.24
N PHE A 100 -14.55 2.28 2.33
CA PHE A 100 -15.59 1.49 1.67
C PHE A 100 -15.02 0.50 0.62
N GLY A 101 -15.52 -0.73 0.55
CA GLY A 101 -15.08 -1.79 -0.39
C GLY A 101 -14.95 -3.17 0.27
N LYS A 102 -14.96 -4.25 -0.51
CA LYS A 102 -14.86 -5.63 -0.01
C LYS A 102 -13.37 -6.03 0.19
N ALA A 103 -12.83 -6.15 1.40
CA ALA A 103 -11.45 -6.56 1.78
C ALA A 103 -10.45 -7.04 0.70
N LEU A 104 -9.21 -6.52 0.66
CA LEU A 104 -8.06 -7.25 0.09
C LEU A 104 -7.62 -8.43 0.99
N SER A 105 -8.18 -9.63 0.79
CA SER A 105 -7.87 -10.81 1.64
C SER A 105 -6.87 -11.81 1.03
N GLY A 106 -6.59 -11.73 -0.28
CA GLY A 106 -5.80 -12.72 -1.02
C GLY A 106 -4.28 -12.64 -0.78
N HIS A 107 -3.62 -13.79 -0.79
CA HIS A 107 -2.17 -13.87 -0.92
C HIS A 107 -1.77 -13.54 -2.36
N VAL A 108 -1.00 -12.47 -2.55
CA VAL A 108 -0.44 -12.11 -3.84
C VAL A 108 0.90 -12.82 -4.03
N ARG A 109 1.04 -13.55 -5.13
CA ARG A 109 2.34 -14.14 -5.51
C ARG A 109 3.20 -13.09 -6.18
N LEU A 110 4.34 -12.76 -5.56
CA LEU A 110 5.31 -11.86 -6.16
C LEU A 110 5.94 -12.51 -7.41
N PRO A 111 6.02 -11.78 -8.54
CA PRO A 111 6.80 -12.20 -9.69
C PRO A 111 8.29 -12.41 -9.36
N LYS A 112 9.01 -13.14 -10.21
CA LYS A 112 10.37 -13.64 -9.90
C LYS A 112 11.51 -12.93 -10.64
N LYS A 113 11.23 -12.12 -11.66
CA LYS A 113 12.27 -11.51 -12.50
C LYS A 113 12.89 -10.30 -11.80
N SER A 114 12.06 -9.52 -11.10
CA SER A 114 12.47 -8.32 -10.37
C SER A 114 12.36 -8.54 -8.85
N GLN A 115 13.03 -7.68 -8.08
CA GLN A 115 12.86 -7.61 -6.63
C GLN A 115 11.54 -6.90 -6.30
N PHE A 116 10.91 -7.28 -5.20
CA PHE A 116 9.62 -6.73 -4.79
C PHE A 116 9.54 -6.51 -3.28
N VAL A 117 9.04 -5.34 -2.89
CA VAL A 117 8.56 -5.04 -1.54
C VAL A 117 7.12 -4.58 -1.66
N LEU A 118 6.18 -5.40 -1.19
CA LEU A 118 4.77 -5.09 -1.18
C LEU A 118 4.32 -4.84 0.26
N ILE A 119 3.97 -3.59 0.55
CA ILE A 119 3.60 -3.09 1.87
C ILE A 119 2.12 -2.79 1.89
N TYR A 120 1.42 -3.36 2.86
CA TYR A 120 0.04 -3.08 3.15
C TYR A 120 -0.08 -2.33 4.47
N SER A 121 -0.95 -1.33 4.51
CA SER A 121 -1.24 -0.55 5.72
C SER A 121 -1.90 -1.34 6.84
N ALA A 122 -2.55 -2.45 6.51
CA ALA A 122 -3.25 -3.35 7.42
C ALA A 122 -2.96 -4.82 7.06
N ASP A 123 -3.25 -5.75 7.97
CA ASP A 123 -3.09 -7.18 7.74
C ASP A 123 -4.30 -7.76 7.00
N PRO A 124 -4.15 -8.93 6.33
CA PRO A 124 -5.25 -9.50 5.56
C PRO A 124 -6.53 -9.61 6.38
N GLY A 125 -7.65 -9.12 5.85
CA GLY A 125 -8.95 -9.16 6.53
C GLY A 125 -9.21 -8.00 7.50
N THR A 126 -8.30 -7.01 7.67
CA THR A 126 -8.47 -5.89 8.62
C THR A 126 -8.53 -4.51 7.96
N VAL A 127 -9.10 -3.53 8.68
CA VAL A 127 -9.29 -2.17 8.15
C VAL A 127 -7.99 -1.35 8.23
N SER A 128 -7.75 -0.51 7.23
CA SER A 128 -6.88 0.67 7.39
C SER A 128 -7.75 1.86 7.76
N PHE A 129 -7.35 2.62 8.78
CA PHE A 129 -8.11 3.79 9.22
C PHE A 129 -7.71 5.02 8.39
N ALA A 130 -8.69 5.59 7.67
CA ALA A 130 -8.45 6.68 6.72
C ALA A 130 -7.94 7.97 7.38
N ASP A 131 -8.48 8.32 8.55
CA ASP A 131 -8.05 9.47 9.34
C ASP A 131 -7.77 9.04 10.78
N GLY A 132 -6.54 9.26 11.27
CA GLY A 132 -6.23 9.06 12.69
C GLY A 132 -6.32 10.36 13.50
N PRO A 133 -6.71 10.36 14.78
CA PRO A 133 -6.51 11.51 15.65
C PRO A 133 -5.02 11.92 15.65
N HIS A 134 -4.76 13.23 15.60
CA HIS A 134 -3.40 13.80 15.62
C HIS A 134 -2.47 13.38 14.45
N THR A 135 -3.03 13.03 13.29
CA THR A 135 -2.26 12.65 12.09
C THR A 135 -2.16 13.76 11.03
N ASN A 136 -2.76 14.92 11.30
CA ASN A 136 -2.94 16.04 10.37
C ASN A 136 -3.72 15.64 9.08
N GLY A 137 -4.73 14.77 9.22
CA GLY A 137 -5.56 14.33 8.10
C GLY A 137 -4.93 13.22 7.25
N ASN A 138 -3.95 12.49 7.79
CA ASN A 138 -3.40 11.30 7.16
C ASN A 138 -3.97 10.03 7.83
N SER A 139 -3.87 8.89 7.15
CA SER A 139 -4.04 7.61 7.82
C SER A 139 -2.96 7.41 8.89
N TYR A 140 -3.19 6.50 9.85
CA TYR A 140 -2.13 6.10 10.79
C TYR A 140 -0.89 5.57 10.06
N PHE A 141 -1.11 4.86 8.96
CA PHE A 141 -0.03 4.28 8.16
C PHE A 141 0.83 5.35 7.52
N THR A 142 0.21 6.27 6.78
CA THR A 142 0.91 7.34 6.07
C THR A 142 1.60 8.29 7.03
N HIS A 143 0.92 8.67 8.11
CA HIS A 143 1.53 9.49 9.14
C HIS A 143 2.78 8.84 9.74
N SER A 144 2.70 7.56 10.10
CA SER A 144 3.86 6.86 10.67
C SER A 144 4.96 6.62 9.63
N LEU A 145 4.61 6.25 8.40
CA LEU A 145 5.58 6.11 7.31
C LEU A 145 6.39 7.40 7.11
N LEU A 146 5.73 8.56 7.06
CA LEU A 146 6.40 9.86 6.91
C LEU A 146 7.35 10.18 8.07
N ASN A 147 7.04 9.73 9.29
CA ASN A 147 7.92 9.92 10.46
C ASN A 147 9.22 9.10 10.36
N HIS A 148 9.21 7.97 9.65
CA HIS A 148 10.34 7.03 9.62
C HIS A 148 11.06 6.92 8.27
N ILE A 149 10.41 7.26 7.15
CA ILE A 149 10.94 7.04 5.79
C ILE A 149 12.25 7.78 5.51
N SER A 150 12.44 8.93 6.12
CA SER A 150 13.64 9.74 5.96
C SER A 150 14.73 9.43 6.98
N THR A 151 14.57 8.38 7.80
CA THR A 151 15.57 8.01 8.82
C THR A 151 16.83 7.49 8.13
N PRO A 152 17.99 8.17 8.30
CA PRO A 152 19.21 7.75 7.63
C PRO A 152 19.65 6.35 8.06
N ASN A 153 20.21 5.59 7.12
CA ASN A 153 20.84 4.28 7.36
C ASN A 153 19.90 3.25 8.03
N THR A 154 18.59 3.41 7.89
CA THR A 154 17.60 2.45 8.39
C THR A 154 17.13 1.55 7.25
N LYS A 155 17.36 0.25 7.40
CA LYS A 155 16.89 -0.76 6.44
C LYS A 155 15.36 -0.73 6.37
N ILE A 156 14.80 -0.99 5.19
CA ILE A 156 13.34 -0.97 5.00
C ILE A 156 12.60 -1.90 5.99
N GLU A 157 13.18 -3.04 6.35
CA GLU A 157 12.63 -3.96 7.34
C GLU A 157 12.58 -3.33 8.73
N ASP A 158 13.65 -2.65 9.15
CA ASP A 158 13.74 -2.02 10.46
C ASP A 158 12.83 -0.77 10.52
N MET A 159 12.81 0.03 9.45
CA MET A 159 11.88 1.14 9.29
C MET A 159 10.44 0.65 9.43
N MET A 160 10.08 -0.47 8.79
CA MET A 160 8.73 -1.03 8.87
C MET A 160 8.40 -1.62 10.24
N LYS A 161 9.38 -2.08 11.03
CA LYS A 161 9.17 -2.44 12.44
C LYS A 161 8.81 -1.21 13.28
N GLU A 162 9.50 -0.10 13.06
CA GLU A 162 9.21 1.17 13.75
C GLU A 162 7.81 1.70 13.40
N VAL A 163 7.49 1.72 12.10
CA VAL A 163 6.15 2.08 11.58
C VAL A 163 5.06 1.19 12.21
N SER A 164 5.29 -0.13 12.22
CA SER A 164 4.33 -1.08 12.81
C SER A 164 4.14 -0.88 14.31
N ARG A 165 5.21 -0.53 15.06
CA ARG A 165 5.13 -0.28 16.50
C ARG A 165 4.31 0.98 16.79
N GLU A 166 4.56 2.05 16.05
CA GLU A 166 3.84 3.32 16.19
C GLU A 166 2.35 3.17 15.86
N ILE A 167 2.01 2.50 14.75
CA ILE A 167 0.62 2.25 14.35
C ILE A 167 -0.08 1.36 15.38
N LYS A 168 0.59 0.31 15.88
CA LYS A 168 0.03 -0.56 16.94
C LYS A 168 -0.34 0.25 18.19
N PHE A 169 0.48 1.22 18.58
CA PHE A 169 0.19 2.10 19.70
C PHE A 169 -0.95 3.08 19.38
N LYS A 170 -0.85 3.83 18.27
CA LYS A 170 -1.83 4.87 17.89
C LYS A 170 -3.22 4.32 17.60
N SER A 171 -3.30 3.14 17.00
CA SER A 171 -4.57 2.46 16.67
C SER A 171 -5.16 1.66 17.83
N ARG A 172 -4.49 1.61 19.00
CA ARG A 172 -4.85 0.75 20.15
C ARG A 172 -4.93 -0.73 19.76
N HIS A 173 -3.89 -1.22 19.08
CA HIS A 173 -3.76 -2.60 18.60
C HIS A 173 -4.77 -3.02 17.51
N ARG A 174 -5.48 -2.08 16.88
CA ARG A 174 -6.51 -2.37 15.87
C ARG A 174 -5.99 -2.46 14.44
N GLN A 175 -4.84 -1.86 14.15
CA GLN A 175 -4.23 -1.87 12.83
C GLN A 175 -2.79 -2.40 12.93
N ARG A 176 -2.43 -3.31 12.02
CA ARG A 176 -1.09 -3.90 11.92
C ARG A 176 -0.67 -3.92 10.45
N PRO A 177 0.36 -3.17 10.03
CA PRO A 177 0.88 -3.28 8.68
C PRO A 177 1.37 -4.68 8.35
N TRP A 178 1.32 -5.04 7.06
CA TRP A 178 1.81 -6.32 6.56
C TRP A 178 2.79 -6.10 5.41
N ILE A 179 3.86 -6.88 5.36
CA ILE A 179 4.91 -6.74 4.34
C ILE A 179 5.22 -8.09 3.70
N ASN A 180 5.26 -8.11 2.38
CA ASN A 180 5.83 -9.20 1.59
C ASN A 180 7.10 -8.68 0.92
N LEU A 181 8.25 -9.29 1.22
CA LEU A 181 9.54 -8.78 0.81
C LEU A 181 10.35 -9.89 0.10
N CYS A 182 10.94 -9.53 -1.03
CA CYS A 182 11.91 -10.31 -1.79
C CYS A 182 12.99 -9.34 -2.29
N LEU A 183 14.04 -9.20 -1.48
CA LEU A 183 15.23 -8.40 -1.77
C LEU A 183 16.45 -9.30 -1.88
N HIS A 184 17.40 -8.89 -2.69
CA HIS A 184 18.73 -9.50 -2.78
C HIS A 184 19.76 -8.76 -1.93
N GLU A 185 19.55 -7.45 -1.70
CA GLU A 185 20.46 -6.57 -0.97
C GLU A 185 19.67 -5.64 -0.02
N ASP A 186 20.37 -5.03 0.94
CA ASP A 186 19.78 -4.05 1.85
C ASP A 186 19.30 -2.80 1.09
N PHE A 187 18.05 -2.38 1.35
CA PHE A 187 17.50 -1.13 0.83
C PHE A 187 17.31 -0.09 1.94
N TYR A 188 17.64 1.16 1.62
CA TYR A 188 17.52 2.32 2.48
C TYR A 188 16.86 3.44 1.68
N PHE A 189 15.76 4.01 2.17
CA PHE A 189 15.16 5.19 1.55
C PHE A 189 16.08 6.41 1.66
N GLN A 190 16.79 6.52 2.78
CA GLN A 190 17.81 7.54 2.99
C GLN A 190 19.13 6.86 3.37
N LYS A 191 20.07 6.77 2.42
CA LYS A 191 21.46 6.44 2.74
C LYS A 191 22.09 7.67 3.39
N GLY A 192 22.58 7.52 4.61
CA GLY A 192 23.39 8.55 5.22
C GLY A 192 24.72 8.68 4.47
N THR A 193 25.26 9.89 4.39
CA THR A 193 26.64 10.09 3.93
C THR A 193 27.55 9.47 4.99
N LEU A 194 28.16 8.33 4.69
CA LEU A 194 29.35 7.93 5.43
C LEU A 194 30.40 8.98 5.07
N ASN A 195 30.76 9.83 6.04
CA ASN A 195 31.99 10.58 5.91
C ASN A 195 33.12 9.54 5.93
N GLU A 196 33.60 9.15 4.75
CA GLU A 196 34.87 8.46 4.58
C GLU A 196 35.99 9.43 4.95
N ASN A 197 36.15 9.68 6.25
CA ASN A 197 37.33 10.31 6.84
C ASN A 197 37.65 9.52 8.10
N LEU A 198 38.44 8.46 7.92
CA LEU A 198 39.44 7.95 8.88
C LEU A 198 40.35 6.95 8.18
#